data_AF-G3LN45-F1
#
_entry.id   AF-G3LN45-F1
#
_cell.length_a   1.000
_cell.length_b   1.000
_cell.length_c   1.000
_cell.angle_alpha   90.00
_cell.angle_beta   90.00
_cell.angle_gamma   90.00
#
_symmetry.space_group_name_H-M   'P 1'
#
loop_
_entity.id
_entity.type
_entity.pdbx_description
1 polymer ?
#
loop_
_entity_poly.entity_id
_entity_poly.type
_entity_poly.pdbx_seq_one_letter_code
_entity_poly.pdbx_strand_id
1 'polypeptide(L)'
;GQKSGMTAKDDVVFLRIATLPKGRKMLTKYLQLLVPGTEIARVVCMAIFRHLRFLFGGLPSDTLAAETIAKLAKAVTVCVQPMDLRALSACLAAVVCSSEQPPLRPIGSSAGDGASVVLISLLERAAEVVVVPRVMHGNSNDGLWRASFDEFFNLLTKYCRSKYETIRGQNQGSAADVLELAIKR
;
A
#
# COMPACT_ATOMS: atom_id res chain seq x y z
N GLY A 1 5.57 -26.70 9.75
CA GLY A 1 4.37 -25.89 9.96
C GLY A 1 4.30 -25.47 11.42
N GLN A 2 4.47 -24.18 11.69
CA GLN A 2 4.19 -23.52 13.00
C GLN A 2 4.31 -21.98 12.93
N LYS A 3 4.51 -21.38 11.74
CA LYS A 3 4.71 -19.93 11.57
C LYS A 3 3.40 -19.11 11.51
N SER A 4 2.25 -19.73 11.23
CA SER A 4 0.97 -19.03 11.07
C SER A 4 0.40 -18.43 12.36
N GLY A 5 0.75 -18.99 13.53
CA GLY A 5 0.27 -18.50 14.83
C GLY A 5 1.03 -17.27 15.36
N MET A 6 2.33 -17.15 15.05
CA MET A 6 3.14 -16.00 15.47
C MET A 6 2.79 -14.75 14.65
N THR A 7 2.59 -14.90 13.34
CA THR A 7 2.25 -13.78 12.45
C THR A 7 0.92 -13.13 12.83
N ALA A 8 -0.11 -13.93 13.15
CA ALA A 8 -1.41 -13.39 13.54
C ALA A 8 -1.37 -12.62 14.87
N LYS A 9 -0.60 -13.10 15.85
CA LYS A 9 -0.44 -12.43 17.15
C LYS A 9 0.34 -11.12 17.01
N ASP A 10 1.42 -11.13 16.22
CA ASP A 10 2.24 -9.94 15.97
C ASP A 10 1.45 -8.89 15.19
N ASP A 11 0.65 -9.31 14.20
CA ASP A 11 -0.26 -8.43 13.46
C ASP A 11 -1.27 -7.77 14.40
N VAL A 12 -1.86 -8.50 15.36
CA VAL A 12 -2.79 -7.92 16.35
C VAL A 12 -2.11 -6.85 17.22
N VAL A 13 -0.88 -7.10 17.68
CA VAL A 13 -0.13 -6.10 18.47
C VAL A 13 0.20 -4.88 17.63
N PHE A 14 0.67 -5.07 16.39
CA PHE A 14 0.94 -3.99 15.45
C PHE A 14 -0.32 -3.14 15.21
N LEU A 15 -1.46 -3.77 14.91
CA LEU A 15 -2.72 -3.10 14.65
C LEU A 15 -3.20 -2.33 15.90
N ARG A 16 -3.06 -2.89 17.11
CA ARG A 16 -3.38 -2.20 18.37
C ARG A 16 -2.50 -0.98 18.63
N ILE A 17 -1.22 -1.01 18.24
CA ILE A 17 -0.37 0.18 18.32
C ILE A 17 -0.82 1.19 17.27
N ALA A 18 -1.08 0.74 16.05
CA ALA A 18 -1.43 1.59 14.92
C ALA A 18 -2.86 2.18 14.99
N THR A 19 -3.78 1.66 15.81
CA THR A 19 -5.07 2.34 16.11
C THR A 19 -4.83 3.65 16.88
N LEU A 20 -3.80 3.70 17.73
CA LEU A 20 -3.60 4.82 18.64
C LEU A 20 -2.90 5.99 17.93
N PRO A 21 -3.36 7.25 18.09
CA PRO A 21 -2.68 8.42 17.52
C PRO A 21 -1.21 8.51 17.94
N LYS A 22 -0.90 8.21 19.21
CA LYS A 22 0.48 8.15 19.71
C LYS A 22 1.27 7.00 19.09
N GLY A 23 0.65 5.85 18.85
CA GLY A 23 1.30 4.71 18.21
C GLY A 23 1.65 5.00 16.75
N ARG A 24 0.79 5.70 16.00
CA ARG A 24 1.14 6.19 14.64
C ARG A 24 2.31 7.17 14.66
N LYS A 25 2.33 8.13 15.58
CA LYS A 25 3.47 9.06 15.76
C LYS A 25 4.75 8.33 16.12
N MET A 26 4.67 7.34 17.02
CA MET A 26 5.79 6.48 17.39
C MET A 26 6.31 5.70 16.18
N LEU A 27 5.43 5.08 15.39
CA LEU A 27 5.81 4.35 14.18
C LEU A 27 6.52 5.24 13.16
N THR A 28 5.99 6.45 12.93
CA THR A 28 6.64 7.45 12.07
C THR A 28 8.04 7.79 12.57
N LYS A 29 8.20 8.04 13.88
CA LYS A 29 9.50 8.36 14.47
C LYS A 29 10.45 7.17 14.44
N TYR A 30 9.94 5.97 14.67
CA TYR A 30 10.71 4.75 14.60
C TYR A 30 11.30 4.56 13.19
N LEU A 31 10.47 4.67 12.14
CA LEU A 31 10.94 4.63 10.74
C LEU A 31 12.01 5.67 10.43
N GLN A 32 11.88 6.89 10.96
CA GLN A 32 12.86 7.96 10.77
C GLN A 32 14.21 7.70 11.45
N LEU A 33 14.22 6.87 12.50
CA LEU A 33 15.41 6.54 13.27
C LEU A 33 16.05 5.20 12.87
N LEU A 34 15.34 4.38 12.08
CA LEU A 34 15.89 3.13 11.57
C LEU A 34 17.03 3.42 10.61
N VAL A 35 18.10 2.63 10.74
CA VAL A 35 19.16 2.60 9.72
C VAL A 35 18.53 2.06 8.43
N PRO A 36 18.50 2.85 7.34
CA PRO A 36 17.80 2.44 6.13
C PRO A 36 18.47 1.22 5.46
N GLY A 37 17.68 0.39 4.77
CA GLY A 37 18.18 -0.83 4.12
C GLY A 37 18.47 -2.02 5.06
N THR A 38 18.29 -1.85 6.38
CA THR A 38 18.47 -2.94 7.34
C THR A 38 17.31 -3.94 7.33
N GLU A 39 17.58 -5.14 7.85
CA GLU A 39 16.58 -6.18 8.07
C GLU A 39 15.40 -5.71 8.94
N ILE A 40 15.67 -4.87 9.94
CA ILE A 40 14.62 -4.31 10.81
C ILE A 40 13.74 -3.35 10.02
N ALA A 41 14.33 -2.45 9.22
CA ALA A 41 13.58 -1.55 8.33
C ALA A 41 12.69 -2.35 7.36
N ARG A 42 13.21 -3.43 6.80
CA ARG A 42 12.45 -4.35 5.94
C ARG A 42 11.25 -4.96 6.66
N VAL A 43 11.44 -5.54 7.85
CA VAL A 43 10.34 -6.17 8.62
C VAL A 43 9.24 -5.16 8.96
N VAL A 44 9.63 -3.94 9.35
CA VAL A 44 8.67 -2.87 9.68
C VAL A 44 7.89 -2.44 8.45
N CYS A 45 8.57 -2.23 7.32
CA CYS A 45 7.89 -1.93 6.05
C CYS A 45 6.96 -3.07 5.64
N MET A 46 7.36 -4.34 5.73
CA MET A 46 6.48 -5.47 5.44
C MET A 46 5.19 -5.44 6.27
N ALA A 47 5.29 -5.16 7.58
CA ALA A 47 4.10 -5.03 8.44
C ALA A 47 3.19 -3.88 7.97
N ILE A 48 3.77 -2.74 7.61
CA ILE A 48 3.03 -1.60 7.07
C ILE A 48 2.34 -1.93 5.75
N PHE A 49 3.06 -2.56 4.82
CA PHE A 49 2.55 -2.97 3.51
C PHE A 49 1.45 -4.04 3.61
N ARG A 50 1.55 -4.94 4.60
CA ARG A 50 0.47 -5.89 4.92
C ARG A 50 -0.79 -5.19 5.37
N HIS A 51 -0.68 -4.09 6.12
CA HIS A 51 -1.82 -3.44 6.79
C HIS A 51 -2.20 -2.08 6.18
N LEU A 52 -1.98 -1.88 4.88
CA LEU A 52 -2.27 -0.60 4.21
C LEU A 52 -3.74 -0.19 4.30
N ARG A 53 -4.69 -1.13 4.23
CA ARG A 53 -6.12 -0.84 4.39
C ARG A 53 -6.45 -0.28 5.76
N PHE A 54 -5.82 -0.79 6.79
CA PHE A 54 -6.01 -0.33 8.15
C PHE A 54 -5.33 1.02 8.41
N LEU A 55 -4.11 1.21 7.88
CA LEU A 55 -3.34 2.43 8.09
C LEU A 55 -3.87 3.62 7.29
N PHE A 56 -4.24 3.38 6.03
CA PHE A 56 -4.59 4.43 5.06
C PHE A 56 -6.01 4.31 4.51
N GLY A 57 -6.85 3.45 5.11
CA GLY A 57 -8.22 3.18 4.65
C GLY A 57 -9.15 4.38 4.62
N GLY A 58 -8.95 5.34 5.52
CA GLY A 58 -9.70 6.58 5.57
C GLY A 58 -8.84 7.70 6.12
N LEU A 59 -9.09 8.92 5.63
CA LEU A 59 -8.50 10.13 6.16
C LEU A 59 -9.39 10.67 7.30
N PRO A 60 -8.85 10.85 8.51
CA PRO A 60 -9.57 11.49 9.60
C PRO A 60 -9.96 12.93 9.25
N SER A 61 -11.12 13.39 9.71
CA SER A 61 -11.52 14.80 9.61
C SER A 61 -10.68 15.73 10.49
N ASP A 62 -10.09 15.19 11.56
CA ASP A 62 -9.14 15.92 12.41
C ASP A 62 -7.82 16.17 11.65
N THR A 63 -7.49 17.44 11.44
CA THR A 63 -6.31 17.88 10.68
C THR A 63 -5.01 17.33 11.24
N LEU A 64 -4.86 17.25 12.57
CA LEU A 64 -3.64 16.74 13.21
C LEU A 64 -3.46 15.23 12.99
N ALA A 65 -4.55 14.46 13.06
CA ALA A 65 -4.56 13.04 12.73
C ALA A 65 -4.28 12.81 11.24
N ALA A 66 -4.87 13.60 10.35
CA ALA A 66 -4.59 13.55 8.91
C ALA A 66 -3.11 13.84 8.60
N GLU A 67 -2.53 14.87 9.22
CA GLU A 67 -1.11 15.20 9.08
C GLU A 67 -0.20 14.07 9.60
N THR A 68 -0.62 13.39 10.69
CA THR A 68 0.11 12.23 11.23
C THR A 68 0.16 11.08 10.23
N ILE A 69 -0.94 10.81 9.52
CA ILE A 69 -1.01 9.79 8.47
C ILE A 69 -0.14 10.18 7.26
N ALA A 70 -0.18 11.44 6.84
CA ALA A 70 0.67 11.93 5.75
C ALA A 70 2.17 11.82 6.10
N LYS A 71 2.55 12.20 7.32
CA LYS A 71 3.92 12.05 7.84
C LYS A 71 4.35 10.57 7.89
N LEU A 72 3.45 9.66 8.25
CA LEU A 72 3.71 8.22 8.22
C LEU A 72 3.98 7.74 6.79
N ALA A 73 3.10 8.08 5.82
CA ALA A 73 3.31 7.74 4.42
C ALA A 73 4.67 8.24 3.90
N LYS A 74 5.02 9.50 4.19
CA LYS A 74 6.33 10.07 3.84
C LYS A 74 7.50 9.36 4.50
N ALA A 75 7.38 8.95 5.76
CA ALA A 75 8.44 8.19 6.43
C ALA A 75 8.65 6.82 5.78
N VAL A 76 7.55 6.16 5.35
CA VAL A 76 7.61 4.88 4.65
C VAL A 76 8.27 5.03 3.27
N THR A 77 7.90 6.05 2.48
CA THR A 77 8.51 6.26 1.16
C THR A 77 10.03 6.45 1.28
N VAL A 78 10.49 7.26 2.23
CA VAL A 78 11.93 7.46 2.53
C VAL A 78 12.59 6.13 2.95
N CYS A 79 11.93 5.35 3.79
CA CYS A 79 12.46 4.07 4.29
C CYS A 79 12.62 3.03 3.17
N VAL A 80 11.79 3.10 2.12
CA VAL A 80 11.80 2.18 0.98
C VAL A 80 12.93 2.49 -0.02
N GLN A 81 13.35 3.75 -0.16
CA GLN A 81 14.37 4.15 -1.14
C GLN A 81 15.70 3.38 -1.08
N PRO A 82 16.29 3.08 0.08
CA PRO A 82 17.55 2.33 0.17
C PRO A 82 17.36 0.81 0.19
N MET A 83 16.15 0.30 0.00
CA MET A 83 15.90 -1.15 -0.01
C MET A 83 16.42 -1.81 -1.28
N ASP A 84 16.85 -3.06 -1.14
CA ASP A 84 17.22 -3.93 -2.25
C ASP A 84 16.00 -4.66 -2.85
N LEU A 85 16.19 -5.35 -3.98
CA LEU A 85 15.09 -6.03 -4.65
C LEU A 85 14.43 -7.10 -3.76
N ARG A 86 15.19 -7.75 -2.88
CA ARG A 86 14.64 -8.76 -1.96
C ARG A 86 13.67 -8.12 -0.96
N ALA A 87 14.04 -7.01 -0.36
CA ALA A 87 13.21 -6.26 0.57
C ALA A 87 11.96 -5.70 -0.10
N LEU A 88 12.12 -5.09 -1.29
CA LEU A 88 11.01 -4.57 -2.09
C LEU A 88 10.02 -5.68 -2.47
N SER A 89 10.53 -6.84 -2.89
CA SER A 89 9.71 -8.01 -3.22
C SER A 89 8.94 -8.52 -2.01
N ALA A 90 9.57 -8.59 -0.84
CA ALA A 90 8.92 -9.03 0.40
C ALA A 90 7.82 -8.06 0.86
N CYS A 91 8.04 -6.75 0.68
CA CYS A 91 7.02 -5.74 0.95
C CYS A 91 5.83 -5.88 -0.01
N LEU A 92 6.07 -6.08 -1.32
CA LEU A 92 4.99 -6.29 -2.29
C LEU A 92 4.24 -7.60 -2.05
N ALA A 93 4.96 -8.67 -1.73
CA ALA A 93 4.38 -9.95 -1.29
C ALA A 93 3.45 -9.76 -0.08
N ALA A 94 3.85 -8.92 0.88
CA ALA A 94 3.03 -8.63 2.05
C ALA A 94 1.70 -7.94 1.71
N VAL A 95 1.66 -7.11 0.65
CA VAL A 95 0.43 -6.48 0.15
C VAL A 95 -0.52 -7.54 -0.42
N VAL A 96 -0.01 -8.39 -1.33
CA VAL A 96 -0.83 -9.39 -2.02
C VAL A 96 -1.29 -10.51 -1.10
N CYS A 97 -0.51 -10.84 -0.07
CA CYS A 97 -0.89 -11.81 0.96
C CYS A 97 -1.73 -11.19 2.10
N SER A 98 -2.08 -9.91 2.04
CA SER A 98 -2.92 -9.29 3.06
C SER A 98 -4.35 -9.84 3.05
N SER A 99 -4.96 -9.90 4.23
CA SER A 99 -6.39 -10.23 4.37
C SER A 99 -7.30 -9.12 3.84
N GLU A 100 -6.81 -7.88 3.76
CA GLU A 100 -7.56 -6.73 3.28
C GLU A 100 -6.83 -6.01 2.15
N GLN A 101 -7.53 -5.75 1.04
CA GLN A 101 -6.93 -5.08 -0.10
C GLN A 101 -6.60 -3.61 0.21
N PRO A 102 -5.44 -3.09 -0.26
CA PRO A 102 -5.07 -1.69 -0.05
C PRO A 102 -6.06 -0.73 -0.74
N PRO A 103 -6.27 0.47 -0.20
CA PRO A 103 -7.09 1.48 -0.85
C PRO A 103 -6.30 2.10 -2.02
N LEU A 104 -6.54 1.62 -3.24
CA LEU A 104 -5.88 2.06 -4.48
C LEU A 104 -6.51 3.36 -5.04
N ARG A 105 -6.58 4.40 -4.22
CA ARG A 105 -7.19 5.69 -4.62
C ARG A 105 -6.23 6.54 -5.48
N PRO A 106 -6.73 7.40 -6.37
CA PRO A 106 -5.88 8.34 -7.09
C PRO A 106 -5.10 9.28 -6.14
N ILE A 107 -3.96 9.77 -6.61
CA ILE A 107 -3.17 10.80 -5.90
C ILE A 107 -4.00 12.08 -5.78
N GLY A 108 -3.97 12.70 -4.59
CA GLY A 108 -4.79 13.86 -4.26
C GLY A 108 -6.24 13.54 -3.87
N SER A 109 -6.61 12.26 -3.70
CA SER A 109 -7.96 11.90 -3.26
C SER A 109 -8.30 12.51 -1.90
N SER A 110 -9.47 13.15 -1.80
CA SER A 110 -9.98 13.73 -0.54
C SER A 110 -10.17 12.72 0.59
N ALA A 111 -10.36 11.44 0.25
CA ALA A 111 -10.42 10.34 1.22
C ALA A 111 -9.02 9.85 1.68
N GLY A 112 -7.94 10.50 1.22
CA GLY A 112 -6.55 10.19 1.48
C GLY A 112 -5.95 9.21 0.47
N ASP A 113 -4.67 9.38 0.15
CA ASP A 113 -3.95 8.65 -0.90
C ASP A 113 -2.67 7.95 -0.39
N GLY A 114 -2.47 7.89 0.93
CA GLY A 114 -1.23 7.39 1.53
C GLY A 114 -0.83 5.98 1.11
N ALA A 115 -1.78 5.06 0.93
CA ALA A 115 -1.48 3.70 0.43
C ALA A 115 -0.93 3.73 -1.01
N SER A 116 -1.54 4.54 -1.88
CA SER A 116 -1.10 4.69 -3.27
C SER A 116 0.29 5.32 -3.33
N VAL A 117 0.54 6.36 -2.52
CA VAL A 117 1.85 7.03 -2.45
C VAL A 117 2.97 6.04 -2.06
N VAL A 118 2.75 5.22 -1.03
CA VAL A 118 3.79 4.25 -0.61
C VAL A 118 3.96 3.10 -1.58
N LEU A 119 2.89 2.64 -2.23
CA LEU A 119 2.96 1.62 -3.28
C LEU A 119 3.70 2.11 -4.52
N ILE A 120 3.39 3.32 -4.98
CA ILE A 120 4.09 3.95 -6.11
C ILE A 120 5.58 4.07 -5.80
N SER A 121 5.95 4.59 -4.63
CA SER A 121 7.36 4.73 -4.23
C SER A 121 8.10 3.39 -4.20
N LEU A 122 7.42 2.30 -3.77
CA LEU A 122 7.98 0.95 -3.82
C LEU A 122 8.19 0.45 -5.25
N LEU A 123 7.20 0.66 -6.13
CA LEU A 123 7.27 0.22 -7.53
C LEU A 123 8.31 1.00 -8.32
N GLU A 124 8.38 2.32 -8.13
CA GLU A 124 9.42 3.19 -8.73
C GLU A 124 10.80 2.73 -8.31
N ARG A 125 11.01 2.51 -7.01
CA ARG A 125 12.29 2.04 -6.50
C ARG A 125 12.65 0.66 -7.06
N ALA A 126 11.68 -0.26 -7.14
CA ALA A 126 11.91 -1.57 -7.73
C ALA A 126 12.26 -1.48 -9.22
N ALA A 127 11.61 -0.59 -9.98
CA ALA A 127 11.94 -0.35 -11.38
C ALA A 127 13.39 0.11 -11.56
N GLU A 128 13.89 1.01 -10.72
CA GLU A 128 15.30 1.42 -10.72
C GLU A 128 16.23 0.24 -10.47
N VAL A 129 15.96 -0.58 -9.44
CA VAL A 129 16.82 -1.69 -9.05
C VAL A 129 16.81 -2.82 -10.09
N VAL A 130 15.68 -3.06 -10.75
CA VAL A 130 15.52 -4.10 -11.78
C VAL A 130 16.20 -3.72 -13.10
N VAL A 131 16.24 -2.43 -13.44
CA VAL A 131 16.80 -1.92 -14.72
C VAL A 131 18.33 -1.82 -14.67
N VAL A 132 18.95 -1.69 -13.49
CA VAL A 132 20.42 -1.70 -13.36
C VAL A 132 20.98 -2.99 -13.98
N PRO A 133 21.95 -2.91 -14.92
CA PRO A 133 22.33 -4.05 -15.76
C PRO A 133 22.66 -5.31 -14.95
N ARG A 134 22.09 -6.44 -15.39
CA ARG A 134 22.28 -7.83 -14.89
C ARG A 134 23.72 -8.36 -14.97
N VAL A 135 24.74 -7.51 -14.86
CA VAL A 135 26.12 -7.79 -15.23
C VAL A 135 26.92 -8.42 -14.07
N MET A 136 26.40 -8.43 -12.83
CA MET A 136 27.21 -8.85 -11.66
C MET A 136 26.54 -9.74 -10.61
N HIS A 137 25.22 -9.98 -10.61
CA HIS A 137 24.57 -10.72 -9.51
C HIS A 137 23.56 -11.76 -9.99
N GLY A 138 23.87 -13.03 -9.72
CA GLY A 138 23.05 -14.19 -10.06
C GLY A 138 21.59 -14.10 -9.56
N ASN A 139 20.67 -14.41 -10.47
CA ASN A 139 19.21 -14.23 -10.43
C ASN A 139 18.42 -15.04 -9.37
N SER A 140 18.76 -14.98 -8.09
CA SER A 140 17.94 -15.68 -7.07
C SER A 140 16.71 -14.88 -6.58
N ASN A 141 16.74 -13.55 -6.64
CA ASN A 141 15.64 -12.70 -6.15
C ASN A 141 14.64 -12.25 -7.25
N ASP A 142 14.93 -12.53 -8.54
CA ASP A 142 14.05 -12.17 -9.67
C ASP A 142 12.70 -12.92 -9.60
N GLY A 143 12.70 -14.18 -9.15
CA GLY A 143 11.50 -15.00 -9.06
C GLY A 143 10.47 -14.46 -8.05
N LEU A 144 10.91 -14.03 -6.86
CA LEU A 144 10.00 -13.49 -5.85
C LEU A 144 9.43 -12.13 -6.28
N TRP A 145 10.27 -11.26 -6.85
CA TRP A 145 9.82 -9.98 -7.40
C TRP A 145 8.72 -10.20 -8.43
N ARG A 146 9.00 -11.02 -9.45
CA ARG A 146 8.07 -11.31 -10.55
C ARG A 146 6.74 -11.88 -10.05
N ALA A 147 6.79 -12.91 -9.20
CA ALA A 147 5.57 -13.52 -8.67
C ALA A 147 4.73 -12.52 -7.85
N SER A 148 5.38 -11.69 -7.02
CA SER A 148 4.68 -10.69 -6.21
C SER A 148 4.11 -9.56 -7.08
N PHE A 149 4.85 -9.15 -8.11
CA PHE A 149 4.43 -8.13 -9.06
C PHE A 149 3.24 -8.60 -9.91
N ASP A 150 3.29 -9.82 -10.45
CA ASP A 150 2.21 -10.39 -11.25
C ASP A 150 0.90 -10.48 -10.44
N GLU A 151 0.98 -10.94 -9.19
CA GLU A 151 -0.18 -11.01 -8.30
C GLU A 151 -0.71 -9.62 -7.94
N PHE A 152 0.18 -8.66 -7.68
CA PHE A 152 -0.23 -7.28 -7.43
C PHE A 152 -0.88 -6.65 -8.66
N PHE A 153 -0.33 -6.90 -9.85
CA PHE A 153 -0.89 -6.39 -11.12
C PHE A 153 -2.28 -6.97 -11.39
N ASN A 154 -2.49 -8.26 -11.08
CA ASN A 154 -3.81 -8.89 -11.12
C ASN A 154 -4.80 -8.20 -10.17
N LEU A 155 -4.39 -7.90 -8.93
CA LEU A 155 -5.19 -7.14 -7.96
C LEU A 155 -5.53 -5.75 -8.50
N LEU A 156 -4.55 -5.00 -9.01
CA LEU A 156 -4.74 -3.66 -9.57
C LEU A 156 -5.70 -3.69 -10.78
N THR A 157 -5.55 -4.67 -11.67
CA THR A 157 -6.40 -4.82 -12.85
C THR A 157 -7.86 -5.10 -12.45
N LYS A 158 -8.08 -5.97 -11.46
CA LYS A 158 -9.42 -6.23 -10.90
C LYS A 158 -10.03 -4.96 -10.30
N TYR A 159 -9.24 -4.20 -9.54
CA TYR A 159 -9.69 -2.94 -8.96
C TYR A 159 -10.07 -1.91 -10.04
N CYS A 160 -9.21 -1.70 -11.04
CA CYS A 160 -9.46 -0.77 -12.14
C CYS A 160 -10.72 -1.16 -12.93
N ARG A 161 -10.89 -2.46 -13.23
CA ARG A 161 -12.11 -2.98 -13.88
C ARG A 161 -13.35 -2.69 -13.04
N SER A 162 -13.32 -2.98 -11.74
CA SER A 162 -14.44 -2.72 -10.85
C SER A 162 -14.81 -1.23 -10.81
N LYS A 163 -13.81 -0.33 -10.71
CA LYS A 163 -14.03 1.12 -10.74
C LYS A 163 -14.64 1.59 -12.05
N TYR A 164 -14.13 1.09 -13.18
CA TYR A 164 -14.68 1.41 -14.49
C TYR A 164 -16.15 1.00 -14.60
N GLU A 165 -16.50 -0.22 -14.17
CA GLU A 165 -17.88 -0.71 -14.20
C GLU A 165 -18.82 0.12 -13.31
N THR A 166 -18.35 0.54 -12.12
CA THR A 166 -19.12 1.44 -11.26
C THR A 166 -19.40 2.78 -11.94
N ILE A 167 -18.40 3.41 -12.56
CA ILE A 167 -18.56 4.69 -13.27
C ILE A 167 -19.50 4.52 -14.46
N ARG A 168 -19.32 3.44 -15.24
CA ARG A 168 -20.16 3.13 -16.40
C ARG A 168 -21.63 2.93 -15.99
N GLY A 169 -21.87 2.19 -14.91
CA GLY A 169 -23.23 1.98 -14.38
C GLY A 169 -23.87 3.26 -13.84
N GLN A 170 -23.11 4.10 -13.11
CA GLN A 170 -23.59 5.40 -12.64
C GLN A 170 -23.98 6.33 -13.79
N ASN A 171 -23.19 6.36 -14.86
CA ASN A 171 -23.47 7.18 -16.03
C ASN A 171 -24.71 6.70 -16.80
N GLN A 172 -24.94 5.38 -16.88
CA GLN A 172 -26.14 4.82 -17.51
C GLN A 172 -27.41 5.08 -16.69
N GLY A 173 -27.34 4.95 -15.35
CA GLY A 173 -28.45 5.29 -14.46
C GLY A 173 -28.81 6.78 -14.51
N SER A 174 -27.80 7.66 -14.49
CA SER A 174 -27.98 9.11 -14.62
C SER A 174 -28.66 9.51 -15.93
N ALA A 175 -28.29 8.87 -17.05
CA ALA A 175 -28.93 9.13 -18.35
C ALA A 175 -30.39 8.65 -18.40
N ALA A 176 -30.71 7.51 -17.76
CA ALA A 176 -32.06 7.00 -17.66
C ALA A 176 -32.96 7.90 -16.78
N ASP A 177 -32.45 8.39 -15.65
CA ASP A 177 -33.16 9.30 -14.76
C ASP A 177 -33.45 10.66 -15.43
N VAL A 178 -32.49 11.19 -16.19
CA VAL A 178 -32.67 12.43 -16.98
C VAL A 178 -33.72 12.24 -18.07
N LEU A 179 -33.73 11.09 -18.75
CA LEU A 179 -34.72 10.77 -19.78
C LEU A 179 -36.12 10.58 -19.16
N GLU A 180 -36.24 9.94 -18.01
CA GLU A 180 -37.52 9.77 -17.31
C GLU A 180 -38.09 11.12 -16.83
N LEU A 181 -37.24 12.01 -16.34
CA LEU A 181 -37.59 13.40 -16.00
C LEU A 181 -38.02 14.23 -17.21
N ALA A 182 -37.44 13.98 -18.39
CA ALA A 182 -37.80 14.65 -19.63
C ALA A 182 -39.14 14.15 -20.22
N ILE A 183 -39.48 12.87 -20.03
CA ILE A 183 -40.74 12.27 -20.48
C ILE A 183 -41.92 12.65 -19.56
N LYS A 184 -41.66 12.96 -18.28
CA LYS A 184 -42.68 13.39 -17.29
C LYS A 184 -43.03 14.89 -17.34
N ARG A 185 -42.45 15.67 -18.25
CA ARG A 185 -42.80 17.08 -18.51
C ARG A 185 -43.59 17.21 -19.80
#